data_AF-A0A1J6K963-F1
#
_entry.id   AF-A0A1J6K963-F1
#
_cell.length_a   1.000
_cell.length_b   1.000
_cell.length_c   1.000
_cell.angle_alpha   90.00
_cell.angle_beta   90.00
_cell.angle_gamma   90.00
#
_symmetry.space_group_name_H-M   'P 1'
#
loop_
_entity.id
_entity.type
_entity.pdbx_description
1 polymer ?
#
loop_
_entity_poly.entity_id
_entity_poly.type
_entity_poly.pdbx_seq_one_letter_code
_entity_poly.pdbx_strand_id
1 'polypeptide(L)'
;MLRCGHLNSSPLPTTSLINMYSKCNSLSYALSVFYASPLGHNVFPYNAIIVGLIANDLPKRAFEFYCQMRVVGVVPDKFTFPCALKACCNVVDVKNIHGLVFKLGLEVDLFIGSSLLHSYLMYGMVDFALDVFEELPEREDVML
;
A
#
# COMPACT_ATOMS: atom_id res chain seq x y z
N MET A 1 -29.09 -7.76 -15.45
CA MET A 1 -28.75 -6.32 -15.57
C MET A 1 -28.67 -5.73 -14.17
N LEU A 2 -27.48 -5.69 -13.57
CA LEU A 2 -27.27 -5.04 -12.26
C LEU A 2 -27.23 -3.52 -12.48
N ARG A 3 -28.09 -2.78 -11.77
CA ARG A 3 -28.31 -1.33 -11.96
C ARG A 3 -27.02 -0.53 -11.67
N CYS A 4 -26.50 0.12 -12.72
CA CYS A 4 -25.37 1.07 -12.77
C CYS A 4 -25.57 2.40 -12.00
N GLY A 5 -26.42 2.45 -10.95
CA GLY A 5 -26.79 3.72 -10.30
C GLY A 5 -26.02 4.06 -9.01
N HIS A 6 -25.50 3.07 -8.29
CA HIS A 6 -24.94 3.27 -6.94
C HIS A 6 -23.41 3.16 -6.84
N LEU A 7 -22.73 2.83 -7.94
CA LEU A 7 -21.25 2.76 -7.97
C LEU A 7 -20.58 4.14 -8.12
N ASN A 8 -21.36 5.20 -8.35
CA ASN A 8 -20.83 6.45 -8.88
C ASN A 8 -20.59 7.56 -7.84
N SER A 9 -20.97 7.37 -6.57
CA SER A 9 -20.92 8.44 -5.55
C SER A 9 -20.07 8.15 -4.32
N SER A 10 -19.62 6.91 -4.11
CA SER A 10 -18.79 6.56 -2.95
C SER A 10 -17.73 5.52 -3.29
N PRO A 11 -16.53 5.58 -2.70
CA PRO A 11 -15.45 4.63 -2.96
C PRO A 11 -15.73 3.23 -2.40
N LEU A 12 -16.63 3.12 -1.40
CA LEU A 12 -16.85 1.87 -0.65
C LEU A 12 -17.36 0.71 -1.52
N PRO A 13 -18.35 0.87 -2.40
CA PRO A 13 -18.81 -0.22 -3.26
C PRO A 13 -17.74 -0.68 -4.26
N THR A 14 -17.00 0.27 -4.86
CA THR A 14 -15.87 -0.04 -5.75
C THR A 14 -14.79 -0.82 -5.02
N THR A 15 -14.32 -0.33 -3.87
CA THR A 15 -13.34 -1.00 -3.01
C THR A 15 -13.81 -2.40 -2.59
N SER A 16 -15.09 -2.56 -2.27
CA SER A 16 -15.65 -3.86 -1.86
C SER A 16 -15.66 -4.88 -2.99
N LEU A 17 -16.02 -4.46 -4.21
CA LEU A 17 -15.98 -5.32 -5.39
C LEU A 17 -14.55 -5.70 -5.77
N ILE A 18 -13.61 -4.75 -5.73
CA ILE A 18 -12.19 -5.02 -5.95
C ILE A 18 -11.71 -6.11 -4.97
N ASN A 19 -11.96 -5.91 -3.67
CA ASN A 19 -11.57 -6.88 -2.64
C ASN A 19 -12.19 -8.27 -2.86
N MET A 20 -13.47 -8.33 -3.25
CA MET A 20 -14.14 -9.60 -3.55
C MET A 20 -13.47 -10.33 -4.71
N TYR A 21 -13.26 -9.64 -5.84
CA TYR A 21 -12.60 -10.25 -7.00
C TYR A 21 -11.16 -10.66 -6.71
N SER A 22 -10.39 -9.84 -5.99
CA SER A 22 -9.02 -10.17 -5.59
C SER A 22 -8.95 -11.42 -4.70
N LYS A 23 -9.91 -11.60 -3.77
CA LYS A 23 -10.00 -12.81 -2.93
C LYS A 23 -10.38 -14.07 -3.71
N CYS A 24 -11.02 -13.92 -4.88
CA CYS A 24 -11.33 -15.02 -5.79
C CYS A 24 -10.26 -15.23 -6.89
N ASN A 25 -9.04 -14.74 -6.67
CA ASN A 25 -7.93 -14.73 -7.65
C ASN A 25 -8.31 -14.19 -9.04
N SER A 26 -9.33 -13.34 -9.06
CA SER A 26 -9.96 -12.81 -10.28
C SER A 26 -9.48 -11.37 -10.53
N LEU A 27 -8.15 -11.19 -10.57
CA LEU A 27 -7.53 -9.86 -10.66
C LEU A 27 -7.89 -9.09 -11.93
N SER A 28 -8.19 -9.77 -13.04
CA SER A 28 -8.68 -9.12 -14.26
C SER A 28 -10.00 -8.37 -14.01
N TYR A 29 -10.92 -8.98 -13.25
CA TYR A 29 -12.18 -8.34 -12.86
C TYR A 29 -11.98 -7.27 -11.79
N ALA A 30 -11.06 -7.46 -10.85
CA ALA A 30 -10.70 -6.42 -9.88
C ALA A 30 -10.18 -5.16 -10.60
N LEU A 31 -9.28 -5.34 -11.57
CA LEU A 31 -8.73 -4.26 -12.38
C LEU A 31 -9.79 -3.61 -13.28
N SER A 32 -10.70 -4.39 -13.87
CA SER A 32 -11.77 -3.82 -14.69
C SER A 32 -12.70 -2.92 -13.87
N VAL A 33 -13.04 -3.32 -12.64
CA VAL A 33 -13.80 -2.48 -11.70
C VAL A 33 -13.02 -1.22 -11.32
N PHE A 34 -11.72 -1.33 -11.07
CA PHE A 34 -10.87 -0.18 -10.76
C PHE A 34 -10.86 0.85 -11.89
N TYR A 35 -10.58 0.42 -13.13
CA TYR A 35 -10.51 1.32 -14.28
C TYR A 35 -11.86 1.87 -14.75
N ALA A 36 -12.96 1.14 -14.50
CA ALA A 36 -14.30 1.63 -14.78
C ALA A 36 -14.80 2.67 -13.75
N SER A 37 -14.13 2.80 -12.60
CA SER A 37 -14.56 3.71 -11.54
C SER A 37 -14.18 5.15 -11.85
N PRO A 38 -15.13 6.11 -11.78
CA PRO A 38 -14.82 7.54 -11.89
C PRO A 38 -13.99 8.05 -10.70
N LEU A 39 -13.82 7.24 -9.66
CA LEU A 39 -13.05 7.55 -8.44
C LEU A 39 -11.57 7.20 -8.57
N GLY A 40 -11.02 7.19 -9.79
CA GLY A 40 -9.60 6.88 -10.07
C GLY A 40 -8.58 7.79 -9.35
N HIS A 41 -9.03 8.83 -8.65
CA HIS A 41 -8.20 9.70 -7.81
C HIS A 41 -8.36 9.48 -6.29
N ASN A 42 -9.02 8.39 -5.88
CA ASN A 42 -9.24 8.09 -4.46
C ASN A 42 -8.25 7.03 -3.95
N VAL A 43 -7.80 7.15 -2.69
CA VAL A 43 -6.85 6.21 -2.05
C VAL A 43 -7.45 4.81 -1.81
N PHE A 44 -8.75 4.68 -1.54
CA PHE A 44 -9.36 3.41 -1.18
C PHE A 44 -9.32 2.35 -2.29
N PRO A 45 -9.65 2.65 -3.58
CA PRO A 45 -9.52 1.68 -4.66
C PRO A 45 -8.05 1.30 -4.95
N TYR A 46 -7.11 2.24 -4.82
CA TYR A 46 -5.68 1.95 -4.97
C TYR A 46 -5.19 0.98 -3.89
N ASN A 47 -5.50 1.26 -2.62
CA ASN A 47 -5.15 0.37 -1.51
C ASN A 47 -5.73 -1.04 -1.71
N ALA A 48 -6.97 -1.15 -2.17
CA ALA A 48 -7.59 -2.44 -2.47
C ALA A 48 -6.87 -3.23 -3.58
N ILE A 49 -6.48 -2.56 -4.68
CA ILE A 49 -5.71 -3.21 -5.76
C ILE A 49 -4.32 -3.62 -5.28
N ILE A 50 -3.61 -2.74 -4.57
CA ILE A 50 -2.26 -3.03 -4.06
C ILE A 50 -2.30 -4.24 -3.13
N VAL A 51 -3.22 -4.27 -2.15
CA VAL A 51 -3.42 -5.42 -1.25
C VAL A 51 -3.79 -6.67 -2.03
N GLY A 52 -4.71 -6.55 -2.98
CA GLY A 52 -5.14 -7.66 -3.83
C GLY A 52 -4.00 -8.27 -4.64
N LEU A 53 -3.11 -7.44 -5.20
CA LEU A 53 -1.94 -7.89 -5.96
C LEU A 53 -0.92 -8.59 -5.06
N ILE A 54 -0.65 -8.06 -3.86
CA ILE A 54 0.23 -8.70 -2.87
C ILE A 54 -0.32 -10.06 -2.46
N ALA A 55 -1.62 -10.16 -2.19
CA ALA A 55 -2.29 -11.40 -1.80
C ALA A 55 -2.33 -12.46 -2.91
N ASN A 56 -2.05 -12.07 -4.15
CA ASN A 56 -2.00 -12.93 -5.33
C ASN A 56 -0.55 -13.12 -5.83
N ASP A 57 0.44 -12.92 -4.97
CA ASP A 57 1.88 -13.11 -5.27
C ASP A 57 2.41 -12.25 -6.44
N LEU A 58 1.88 -11.03 -6.58
CA LEU A 58 2.29 -10.07 -7.62
C LEU A 58 2.86 -8.76 -7.02
N PRO A 59 3.91 -8.82 -6.17
CA PRO A 59 4.45 -7.64 -5.48
C PRO A 59 4.97 -6.58 -6.46
N LYS A 60 5.61 -6.97 -7.56
CA LYS A 60 6.09 -6.01 -8.57
C LYS A 60 4.96 -5.14 -9.14
N ARG A 61 3.83 -5.76 -9.50
CA ARG A 61 2.64 -5.03 -9.99
C ARG A 61 2.02 -4.18 -8.88
N ALA A 62 2.02 -4.65 -7.64
CA ALA A 62 1.54 -3.86 -6.51
C ALA A 62 2.37 -2.58 -6.33
N PHE A 63 3.70 -2.69 -6.46
CA PHE A 63 4.60 -1.53 -6.39
C PHE A 63 4.41 -0.57 -7.59
N GLU A 64 4.21 -1.10 -8.80
CA GLU A 64 3.85 -0.30 -9.97
C GLU A 64 2.57 0.52 -9.73
N PHE A 65 1.54 -0.08 -9.09
CA PHE A 65 0.31 0.63 -8.72
C PHE A 65 0.55 1.71 -7.66
N TYR A 66 1.40 1.46 -6.66
CA TYR A 66 1.83 2.48 -5.70
C TYR A 66 2.54 3.66 -6.39
N CYS A 67 3.44 3.38 -7.34
CA CYS A 67 4.10 4.41 -8.12
C CYS A 67 3.09 5.20 -8.97
N GLN A 68 2.17 4.51 -9.64
CA GLN A 68 1.12 5.15 -10.44
C GLN A 68 0.24 6.08 -9.60
N MET A 69 -0.21 5.61 -8.42
CA MET A 69 -1.00 6.39 -7.45
C MET A 69 -0.35 7.75 -7.17
N ARG A 70 0.96 7.77 -6.94
CA ARG A 70 1.73 9.00 -6.69
C ARG A 70 1.84 9.88 -7.92
N VAL A 71 2.08 9.30 -9.10
CA VAL A 71 2.19 10.04 -10.37
C VAL A 71 0.89 10.77 -10.69
N VAL A 72 -0.27 10.17 -10.41
CA VAL A 72 -1.58 10.81 -10.63
C VAL A 72 -2.05 11.69 -9.48
N GLY A 73 -1.17 11.97 -8.50
CA GLY A 73 -1.43 12.89 -7.40
C GLY A 73 -2.30 12.34 -6.27
N VAL A 74 -2.55 11.03 -6.23
CA VAL A 74 -3.25 10.39 -5.09
C VAL A 74 -2.23 10.17 -3.98
N VAL A 75 -2.47 10.77 -2.82
CA VAL A 75 -1.54 10.72 -1.69
C VAL A 75 -1.64 9.38 -0.96
N PRO A 76 -0.55 8.60 -0.85
CA PRO A 76 -0.49 7.39 -0.03
C PRO A 76 -0.84 7.69 1.42
N ASP A 77 -1.57 6.77 2.07
CA ASP A 77 -1.92 6.88 3.49
C ASP A 77 -1.23 5.78 4.32
N LYS A 78 -1.54 5.76 5.61
CA LYS A 78 -1.00 4.77 6.55
C LYS A 78 -1.30 3.31 6.19
N PHE A 79 -2.31 3.05 5.36
CA PHE A 79 -2.62 1.70 4.87
C PHE A 79 -1.87 1.37 3.58
N THR A 80 -1.49 2.39 2.80
CA THR A 80 -0.68 2.22 1.59
C THR A 80 0.76 1.80 1.91
N PHE A 81 1.39 2.46 2.88
CA PHE A 81 2.84 2.33 3.12
C PHE A 81 3.32 0.92 3.50
N PRO A 82 2.67 0.18 4.44
CA PRO A 82 3.05 -1.19 4.74
C PRO A 82 2.99 -2.10 3.51
N CYS A 83 1.98 -1.91 2.66
CA CYS A 83 1.82 -2.67 1.43
C CYS A 83 2.90 -2.32 0.41
N ALA A 84 3.21 -1.03 0.24
CA ALA A 84 4.26 -0.56 -0.67
C ALA A 84 5.65 -1.06 -0.23
N LEU A 85 5.93 -1.08 1.08
CA LEU A 85 7.17 -1.60 1.65
C LEU A 85 7.30 -3.11 1.47
N LYS A 86 6.21 -3.86 1.63
CA LYS A 86 6.19 -5.29 1.32
C LYS A 86 6.39 -5.58 -0.17
N ALA A 87 6.01 -4.66 -1.05
CA ALA A 87 6.09 -4.79 -2.50
C ALA A 87 7.37 -4.20 -3.11
N CYS A 88 8.17 -3.46 -2.34
CA CYS A 88 9.35 -2.77 -2.85
C CYS A 88 10.40 -3.75 -3.39
N CYS A 89 11.22 -3.29 -4.35
CA CYS A 89 12.12 -4.17 -5.08
C CYS A 89 13.58 -4.05 -4.60
N ASN A 90 13.95 -2.95 -3.96
CA ASN A 90 15.31 -2.66 -3.54
C ASN A 90 15.35 -1.62 -2.40
N VAL A 91 16.53 -1.41 -1.83
CA VAL A 91 16.77 -0.42 -0.77
C VAL A 91 16.47 1.03 -1.17
N VAL A 92 16.62 1.38 -2.46
CA VAL A 92 16.32 2.74 -2.94
C VAL A 92 14.82 3.00 -2.84
N ASP A 93 13.99 2.00 -3.15
CA ASP A 93 12.54 2.08 -2.97
C ASP A 93 12.18 2.28 -1.49
N VAL A 94 12.82 1.53 -0.58
CA VAL A 94 12.60 1.68 0.87
C VAL A 94 12.95 3.09 1.32
N LYS A 95 14.12 3.62 0.93
CA LYS A 95 14.54 4.99 1.27
C LYS A 95 13.59 6.05 0.73
N ASN A 96 13.10 5.87 -0.50
CA ASN A 96 12.12 6.78 -1.11
C ASN A 96 10.78 6.75 -0.37
N ILE A 97 10.31 5.57 0.05
CA ILE A 97 9.12 5.43 0.86
C ILE A 97 9.33 6.09 2.23
N HIS A 98 10.44 5.79 2.91
CA HIS A 98 10.75 6.35 4.22
C HIS A 98 10.78 7.88 4.21
N GLY A 99 11.46 8.49 3.24
CA GLY A 99 11.48 9.94 3.10
C GLY A 99 10.09 10.55 2.85
N LEU A 100 9.20 9.84 2.15
CA LEU A 100 7.81 10.28 1.97
C LEU A 100 6.98 10.12 3.25
N VAL A 101 7.16 9.03 4.00
CA VAL A 101 6.52 8.82 5.31
C VAL A 101 6.85 9.98 6.26
N PHE A 102 8.14 10.31 6.37
CA PHE A 102 8.62 11.44 7.17
C PHE A 102 8.02 12.77 6.71
N LYS A 103 8.00 13.02 5.40
CA LYS A 103 7.41 14.25 4.83
C LYS A 103 5.91 14.40 5.15
N LEU A 104 5.22 13.29 5.37
CA LEU A 104 3.78 13.26 5.69
C LEU A 104 3.51 13.25 7.21
N GLY A 105 4.53 13.20 8.07
CA GLY A 105 4.36 13.13 9.51
C GLY A 105 3.79 11.79 9.99
N LEU A 106 4.13 10.70 9.29
CA LEU A 106 3.61 9.35 9.55
C LEU A 106 4.65 8.40 10.17
N GLU A 107 5.85 8.90 10.48
CA GLU A 107 6.97 8.14 11.05
C GLU A 107 6.67 7.55 12.44
N VAL A 108 5.75 8.16 13.18
CA VAL A 108 5.32 7.67 14.51
C VAL A 108 4.30 6.52 14.45
N ASP A 109 3.79 6.18 13.26
CA ASP A 109 2.84 5.07 13.10
C ASP A 109 3.58 3.73 13.23
N LEU A 110 3.25 2.98 14.28
CA LEU A 110 3.91 1.71 14.62
C LEU A 110 3.88 0.69 13.49
N PHE A 111 2.80 0.63 12.70
CA PHE A 111 2.69 -0.32 11.59
C PHE A 111 3.59 0.06 10.43
N ILE A 112 3.72 1.36 10.15
CA ILE A 112 4.64 1.86 9.14
C ILE A 112 6.09 1.65 9.60
N GLY A 113 6.43 2.03 10.83
CA GLY A 113 7.78 1.86 11.38
C GLY A 113 8.20 0.39 11.45
N SER A 114 7.32 -0.53 11.87
CA SER A 114 7.59 -1.98 11.83
C SER A 114 7.84 -2.48 10.40
N SER A 115 7.10 -1.96 9.43
CA SER A 115 7.29 -2.32 8.01
C SER A 115 8.61 -1.77 7.46
N LEU A 116 8.99 -0.55 7.84
CA LEU A 116 10.27 0.07 7.47
C LEU A 116 11.44 -0.70 8.07
N LEU A 117 11.36 -1.02 9.37
CA LEU A 117 12.33 -1.84 10.09
C LEU A 117 12.57 -3.17 9.34
N HIS A 118 11.48 -3.91 9.08
CA HIS A 118 11.55 -5.17 8.35
C HIS A 118 12.18 -4.99 6.97
N SER A 119 11.73 -4.01 6.18
CA SER A 119 12.27 -3.78 4.84
C SER A 119 13.76 -3.42 4.84
N TYR A 120 14.23 -2.60 5.79
CA TYR A 120 15.66 -2.29 5.91
C TYR A 120 16.49 -3.53 6.28
N LEU A 121 16.01 -4.35 7.22
CA LEU A 121 16.66 -5.61 7.59
C LEU A 121 16.72 -6.58 6.39
N MET A 122 15.63 -6.70 5.63
CA MET A 122 15.56 -7.54 4.43
C MET A 122 16.61 -7.18 3.37
N TYR A 123 17.02 -5.92 3.29
CA TYR A 123 18.08 -5.45 2.38
C TYR A 123 19.44 -5.26 3.07
N GLY A 124 19.61 -5.75 4.31
CA GLY A 124 20.88 -5.71 5.03
C GLY A 124 21.30 -4.33 5.53
N MET A 125 20.38 -3.36 5.60
CA MET A 125 20.65 -2.00 6.04
C MET A 125 20.42 -1.85 7.54
N VAL A 126 21.29 -2.48 8.34
CA VAL A 126 21.11 -2.59 9.79
C VAL A 126 21.12 -1.22 10.48
N ASP A 127 21.98 -0.29 10.08
CA ASP A 127 22.05 1.04 10.70
C ASP A 127 20.71 1.80 10.56
N PHE A 128 20.13 1.81 9.36
CA PHE A 128 18.82 2.44 9.11
C PHE A 128 17.67 1.71 9.83
N ALA A 129 17.77 0.38 9.98
CA ALA A 129 16.81 -0.39 10.74
C ALA A 129 16.86 -0.01 12.24
N LEU A 130 18.05 0.19 12.79
CA LEU A 130 18.24 0.63 14.17
C LEU A 130 17.70 2.05 14.38
N ASP A 131 17.99 2.98 13.47
CA ASP A 131 17.44 4.35 13.54
C ASP A 131 15.91 4.34 13.63
N VAL A 132 15.24 3.57 12.74
CA VAL A 132 13.78 3.42 12.76
C VAL A 132 13.28 2.79 14.07
N PHE A 133 13.98 1.78 14.59
CA PHE A 133 13.61 1.13 15.85
C PHE A 133 13.71 2.08 17.06
N GLU A 134 14.72 2.95 17.08
CA GLU A 134 14.93 3.90 18.17
C GLU A 134 13.85 4.99 18.21
N GLU A 135 13.31 5.37 17.05
CA GLU A 135 12.24 6.37 16.88
C GLU A 135 10.84 5.84 17.24
N LEU A 136 10.63 4.52 17.32
CA LEU A 136 9.32 3.93 17.61
C LEU A 136 8.87 4.17 19.07
N PRO A 137 7.60 4.59 19.30
CA PRO A 137 7.11 4.97 20.63
C PRO A 137 6.84 3.79 21.58
N GLU A 138 6.56 2.59 21.07
CA GLU A 138 6.36 1.36 21.87
C GLU A 138 7.44 0.35 21.47
N ARG A 139 8.45 0.18 22.33
CA ARG A 139 9.61 -0.71 22.12
C ARG A 139 9.39 -2.13 22.64
N GLU A 140 8.26 -2.38 23.31
CA GLU A 140 7.98 -3.65 23.97
C GLU A 140 7.17 -4.55 23.02
N ASP A 141 7.69 -5.75 22.77
CA ASP A 141 7.08 -6.88 22.03
C ASP A 141 7.24 -6.98 20.50
N VAL A 142 8.28 -6.40 19.88
CA VAL A 142 8.68 -6.81 18.52
C VAL A 142 9.67 -8.00 18.60
N MET A 143 9.14 -9.22 18.73
CA MET A 143 9.89 -10.42 18.34
C MET A 143 9.93 -10.49 16.81
N LEU A 144 11.15 -10.48 16.26
CA LEU A 144 11.46 -10.72 14.85
C LEU A 144 10.86 -12.02 14.32
#